data_AF-A0A955YMT8-F1
#
_entry.id   AF-A0A955YMT8-F1
#
_cell.length_a   1.000
_cell.length_b   1.000
_cell.length_c   1.000
_cell.angle_alpha   90.00
_cell.angle_beta   90.00
_cell.angle_gamma   90.00
#
_symmetry.space_group_name_H-M   'P 1'
#
loop_
_entity.id
_entity.type
_entity.pdbx_description
1 polymer ?
#
loop_
_entity_poly.entity_id
_entity_poly.type
_entity_poly.pdbx_seq_one_letter_code
_entity_poly.pdbx_strand_id
1 'polypeptide(L)'
;MSRSTFAPLLARAAGACLLLALAACDKSGVHDLGRANDTLSTCGSRTSTWLRSLDEETELFVLGSTRPGTGSSSGCFVRALVNQDSSVAMETGTYSVDGGGAGSTSITATYRFLFQPDRGPLQREGAVRFDQDPPITQDLRIGMDAAQLTIDVDGEARHLTALPEVIRRLQPDTQAGAEDIFRLVNIMFYMSQTRVQGFGATGMTMYITPSDFNGIVSGTYRVAVQGGLRIGADLTYFALRDLTDIQMDGNQHTMIDLGGNGPTSEMITFTLDHPDRSTPITYTIFYDELIVVNGAAGDGQYVVDSDGDMFTLDWPIAQDVHLRNVLPVGE
;
A
#
# COMPACT_ATOMS: atom_id res chain seq x y z
N MET A 1 10.39 -34.96 -68.20
CA MET A 1 10.69 -33.56 -67.85
C MET A 1 9.49 -32.96 -67.13
N SER A 2 9.54 -32.86 -65.80
CA SER A 2 8.78 -31.90 -65.00
C SER A 2 9.36 -31.94 -63.59
N ARG A 3 9.99 -30.85 -63.15
CA ARG A 3 10.53 -30.65 -61.80
C ARG A 3 9.40 -30.11 -60.94
N SER A 4 8.99 -30.81 -59.88
CA SER A 4 8.16 -30.25 -58.82
C SER A 4 9.02 -29.89 -57.62
N THR A 5 9.29 -28.60 -57.50
CA THR A 5 9.83 -27.88 -56.35
C THR A 5 8.88 -28.02 -55.15
N PHE A 6 9.28 -28.78 -54.14
CA PHE A 6 8.71 -28.70 -52.79
C PHE A 6 9.75 -28.04 -51.87
N ALA A 7 9.28 -27.11 -51.03
CA ALA A 7 9.98 -26.14 -50.17
C ALA A 7 10.34 -24.82 -50.90
N PRO A 8 9.70 -23.70 -50.53
CA PRO A 8 9.88 -23.12 -49.19
C PRO A 8 8.62 -22.43 -48.65
N LEU A 9 7.70 -23.18 -48.03
CA LEU A 9 6.59 -22.58 -47.26
C LEU A 9 6.64 -22.93 -45.76
N LEU A 10 7.31 -24.02 -45.39
CA LEU A 10 7.51 -24.41 -43.99
C LEU A 10 8.58 -23.58 -43.25
N ALA A 11 9.55 -23.00 -43.97
CA ALA A 11 10.58 -22.15 -43.35
C ALA A 11 10.08 -20.74 -42.95
N ARG A 12 8.99 -20.25 -43.56
CA ARG A 12 8.42 -18.93 -43.22
C ARG A 12 7.42 -18.99 -42.07
N ALA A 13 6.75 -20.13 -41.86
CA ALA A 13 5.83 -20.32 -40.73
C ALA A 13 6.57 -20.55 -39.40
N ALA A 14 7.73 -21.22 -39.43
CA ALA A 14 8.55 -21.45 -38.22
C ALA A 14 9.24 -20.16 -37.72
N GLY A 15 9.64 -19.25 -38.63
CA GLY A 15 10.24 -17.96 -38.26
C GLY A 15 9.23 -16.98 -37.63
N ALA A 16 7.98 -17.01 -38.06
CA ALA A 16 6.93 -16.14 -37.51
C ALA A 16 6.50 -16.56 -36.08
N CYS A 17 6.45 -17.86 -35.78
CA CYS A 17 6.14 -18.33 -34.43
C CYS A 17 7.27 -18.06 -33.42
N LEU A 18 8.54 -18.08 -33.85
CA LEU A 18 9.68 -17.77 -32.98
C LEU A 18 9.81 -16.26 -32.68
N LEU A 19 9.41 -15.40 -33.61
CA LEU A 19 9.35 -13.94 -33.40
C LEU A 19 8.13 -13.51 -32.58
N LEU A 20 7.00 -14.21 -32.68
CA LEU A 20 5.84 -14.02 -31.79
C LEU A 20 6.10 -14.53 -30.36
N ALA A 21 6.92 -15.57 -30.19
CA ALA A 21 7.32 -16.05 -28.86
C ALA A 21 8.28 -15.10 -28.13
N LEU A 22 9.09 -14.31 -28.85
CA LEU A 22 9.96 -13.28 -28.26
C LEU A 22 9.23 -11.97 -27.95
N ALA A 23 8.08 -11.71 -28.59
CA ALA A 23 7.21 -10.57 -28.28
C ALA A 23 6.13 -10.89 -27.22
N ALA A 24 5.93 -12.18 -26.91
CA ALA A 24 5.04 -12.65 -25.85
C ALA A 24 5.80 -13.11 -24.59
N CYS A 25 7.08 -12.76 -24.47
CA CYS A 25 7.72 -12.67 -23.16
C CYS A 25 7.02 -11.54 -22.43
N ASP A 26 6.03 -11.90 -21.62
CA ASP A 26 5.42 -11.04 -20.63
C ASP A 26 6.51 -10.23 -19.91
N LYS A 27 6.58 -8.93 -20.23
CA LYS A 27 7.52 -7.99 -19.60
C LYS A 27 7.11 -7.65 -18.17
N SER A 28 6.05 -8.26 -17.62
CA SER A 28 5.66 -8.08 -16.21
C SER A 28 6.81 -8.24 -15.23
N GLY A 29 7.80 -9.09 -15.54
CA GLY A 29 8.99 -9.32 -14.72
C GLY A 29 10.23 -8.46 -15.01
N VAL A 30 10.25 -7.66 -16.10
CA VAL A 30 11.37 -6.75 -16.40
C VAL A 30 10.90 -5.33 -16.17
N HIS A 31 11.11 -4.84 -14.95
CA HIS A 31 10.83 -3.46 -14.62
C HIS A 31 11.85 -2.54 -15.31
N ASP A 32 11.37 -1.52 -16.01
CA ASP A 32 12.23 -0.58 -16.72
C ASP A 32 13.16 0.14 -15.74
N LEU A 33 14.45 -0.15 -15.82
CA LEU A 33 15.48 0.54 -15.07
C LEU A 33 15.50 2.02 -15.50
N GLY A 34 15.33 2.94 -14.55
CA GLY A 34 15.42 4.39 -14.79
C GLY A 34 14.08 5.13 -14.97
N ARG A 35 12.93 4.47 -14.76
CA ARG A 35 11.65 5.18 -14.59
C ARG A 35 11.68 6.02 -13.30
N ALA A 36 10.98 7.16 -13.29
CA ALA A 36 10.66 7.84 -12.04
C ALA A 36 9.81 6.89 -11.21
N ASN A 37 10.42 6.24 -10.21
CA ASN A 37 9.79 5.20 -9.41
C ASN A 37 8.66 5.76 -8.54
N ASP A 38 8.76 7.04 -8.18
CA ASP A 38 7.69 7.78 -7.57
C ASP A 38 7.19 8.89 -8.51
N THR A 39 5.89 8.90 -8.77
CA THR A 39 5.21 10.00 -9.47
C THR A 39 4.00 10.49 -8.69
N LEU A 40 3.89 10.11 -7.41
CA LEU A 40 2.81 10.54 -6.58
C LEU A 40 2.96 12.04 -6.35
N SER A 41 1.95 12.80 -6.78
CA SER A 41 1.81 14.18 -6.34
C SER A 41 1.21 14.13 -4.94
N THR A 42 1.97 14.58 -3.94
CA THR A 42 1.51 14.63 -2.56
C THR A 42 0.24 15.47 -2.45
N CYS A 43 -0.70 15.02 -1.64
CA CYS A 43 -1.94 15.74 -1.35
C CYS A 43 -1.70 17.07 -0.61
N GLY A 44 -0.56 17.18 0.09
CA GLY A 44 -0.24 18.31 0.94
C GLY A 44 -1.01 18.32 2.25
N SER A 45 -0.96 19.45 2.97
CA SER A 45 -1.43 19.56 4.35
C SER A 45 -2.95 19.73 4.53
N ARG A 46 -3.70 19.89 3.45
CA ARG A 46 -5.17 20.02 3.51
C ARG A 46 -5.82 18.69 3.15
N THR A 47 -5.67 17.70 4.00
CA THR A 47 -6.20 16.35 3.76
C THR A 47 -7.13 15.87 4.88
N SER A 48 -7.89 14.82 4.56
CA SER A 48 -8.59 14.01 5.55
C SER A 48 -8.56 12.54 5.12
N THR A 49 -8.53 11.64 6.10
CA THR A 49 -8.59 10.19 5.88
C THR A 49 -9.91 9.64 6.41
N TRP A 50 -10.53 8.77 5.62
CA TRP A 50 -11.85 8.19 5.90
C TRP A 50 -11.80 6.70 5.64
N LEU A 51 -12.39 5.88 6.52
CA LEU A 51 -12.26 4.43 6.47
C LEU A 51 -13.61 3.74 6.74
N ARG A 52 -13.75 2.53 6.22
CA ARG A 52 -14.76 1.54 6.63
C ARG A 52 -14.17 0.14 6.58
N SER A 53 -14.72 -0.75 7.38
CA SER A 53 -14.47 -2.18 7.26
C SER A 53 -15.54 -2.82 6.38
N LEU A 54 -15.15 -3.83 5.60
CA LEU A 54 -16.02 -4.73 4.84
C LEU A 54 -15.91 -6.13 5.48
N ASP A 55 -16.41 -7.17 4.81
CA ASP A 55 -16.33 -8.54 5.35
C ASP A 55 -14.88 -9.04 5.44
N GLU A 56 -14.07 -8.77 4.41
CA GLU A 56 -12.69 -9.28 4.28
C GLU A 56 -11.65 -8.18 4.02
N GLU A 57 -12.07 -6.90 4.01
CA GLU A 57 -11.22 -5.79 3.58
C GLU A 57 -11.47 -4.53 4.40
N THR A 58 -10.44 -3.70 4.57
CA THR A 58 -10.61 -2.31 5.00
C THR A 58 -10.47 -1.39 3.80
N GLU A 59 -11.50 -0.60 3.53
CA GLU A 59 -11.49 0.43 2.49
C GLU A 59 -11.19 1.78 3.12
N LEU A 60 -10.29 2.54 2.50
CA LEU A 60 -9.96 3.90 2.93
C LEU A 60 -9.86 4.87 1.77
N PHE A 61 -10.10 6.13 2.09
CA PHE A 61 -9.96 7.26 1.20
C PHE A 61 -9.08 8.32 1.85
N VAL A 62 -8.13 8.87 1.08
CA VAL A 62 -7.42 10.10 1.42
C VAL A 62 -7.84 11.16 0.42
N LEU A 63 -8.46 12.22 0.92
CA LEU A 63 -9.00 13.31 0.11
C LEU A 63 -8.23 14.59 0.38
N GLY A 64 -7.89 15.32 -0.67
CA GLY A 64 -7.25 16.64 -0.63
C GLY A 64 -8.19 17.75 -0.14
N SER A 65 -8.94 17.52 0.93
CA SER A 65 -9.72 18.49 1.67
C SER A 65 -9.78 18.08 3.14
N THR A 66 -9.73 19.04 4.06
CA THR A 66 -9.97 18.80 5.50
C THR A 66 -11.45 18.65 5.83
N ARG A 67 -12.35 19.06 4.92
CA ARG A 67 -13.81 19.00 5.08
C ARG A 67 -14.47 18.61 3.75
N PRO A 68 -14.24 17.37 3.26
CA PRO A 68 -14.95 16.87 2.10
C PRO A 68 -16.46 16.79 2.41
N GLY A 69 -17.31 16.93 1.40
CA GLY A 69 -18.77 16.87 1.56
C GLY A 69 -19.44 18.14 2.09
N THR A 70 -18.66 19.18 2.46
CA THR A 70 -19.21 20.50 2.81
C THR A 70 -18.99 21.51 1.68
N GLY A 71 -19.92 21.55 0.73
CA GLY A 71 -19.85 22.41 -0.45
C GLY A 71 -18.81 21.96 -1.47
N SER A 72 -18.41 22.88 -2.36
CA SER A 72 -17.45 22.58 -3.42
C SER A 72 -16.08 22.23 -2.87
N SER A 73 -15.48 21.14 -3.36
CA SER A 73 -14.14 20.72 -2.98
C SER A 73 -13.43 20.04 -4.14
N SER A 74 -12.12 20.14 -4.17
CA SER A 74 -11.27 19.52 -5.18
C SER A 74 -9.88 19.28 -4.60
N GLY A 75 -9.20 18.23 -5.03
CA GLY A 75 -7.85 17.94 -4.56
C GLY A 75 -7.39 16.56 -4.99
N CYS A 76 -6.38 16.04 -4.30
CA CYS A 76 -5.96 14.66 -4.49
C CYS A 76 -7.10 13.68 -4.13
N PHE A 77 -7.08 12.54 -4.77
CA PHE A 77 -7.94 11.41 -4.48
C PHE A 77 -7.06 10.17 -4.38
N VAL A 78 -7.10 9.51 -3.23
CA VAL A 78 -6.57 8.17 -3.07
C VAL A 78 -7.65 7.29 -2.50
N ARG A 79 -7.83 6.11 -3.11
CA ARG A 79 -8.66 5.03 -2.58
C ARG A 79 -7.76 3.81 -2.41
N ALA A 80 -7.83 3.14 -1.27
CA ALA A 80 -7.16 1.87 -1.08
C ALA A 80 -8.10 0.83 -0.47
N LEU A 81 -7.98 -0.40 -0.95
CA LEU A 81 -8.58 -1.60 -0.38
C LEU A 81 -7.44 -2.46 0.16
N VAL A 82 -7.45 -2.68 1.47
CA VAL A 82 -6.47 -3.54 2.15
C VAL A 82 -7.20 -4.78 2.63
N ASN A 83 -6.88 -5.91 2.03
CA ASN A 83 -7.45 -7.21 2.38
C ASN A 83 -6.93 -7.67 3.73
N GLN A 84 -7.69 -8.55 4.36
CA GLN A 84 -7.30 -9.20 5.61
C GLN A 84 -5.90 -9.81 5.48
N ASP A 85 -5.65 -10.52 4.36
CA ASP A 85 -4.39 -11.18 4.02
C ASP A 85 -3.23 -10.23 3.67
N SER A 86 -3.41 -8.91 3.79
CA SER A 86 -2.44 -7.87 3.46
C SER A 86 -2.21 -7.64 1.95
N SER A 87 -3.04 -8.21 1.08
CA SER A 87 -3.13 -7.78 -0.32
C SER A 87 -3.70 -6.36 -0.40
N VAL A 88 -3.20 -5.55 -1.33
CA VAL A 88 -3.61 -4.15 -1.48
C VAL A 88 -3.93 -3.82 -2.92
N ALA A 89 -5.06 -3.16 -3.12
CA ALA A 89 -5.37 -2.43 -4.35
C ALA A 89 -5.49 -0.94 -4.03
N MET A 90 -4.90 -0.08 -4.86
CA MET A 90 -4.93 1.36 -4.61
C MET A 90 -5.07 2.15 -5.91
N GLU A 91 -5.89 3.19 -5.86
CA GLU A 91 -6.10 4.15 -6.94
C GLU A 91 -5.61 5.52 -6.49
N THR A 92 -4.93 6.24 -7.36
CA THR A 92 -4.44 7.60 -7.10
C THR A 92 -4.82 8.53 -8.24
N GLY A 93 -5.15 9.76 -7.91
CA GLY A 93 -5.60 10.74 -8.88
C GLY A 93 -6.05 12.04 -8.24
N THR A 94 -7.03 12.67 -8.87
CA THR A 94 -7.67 13.89 -8.35
C THR A 94 -9.18 13.75 -8.33
N TYR A 95 -9.86 14.61 -7.60
CA TYR A 95 -11.31 14.76 -7.66
C TYR A 95 -11.72 16.23 -7.68
N SER A 96 -12.93 16.49 -8.15
CA SER A 96 -13.60 17.78 -8.02
C SER A 96 -15.10 17.57 -7.91
N VAL A 97 -15.74 18.24 -6.95
CA VAL A 97 -17.19 18.26 -6.76
C VAL A 97 -17.71 19.69 -6.61
N ASP A 98 -18.94 19.90 -7.05
CA ASP A 98 -19.64 21.18 -6.96
C ASP A 98 -20.24 21.42 -5.56
N GLY A 99 -20.97 22.53 -5.40
CA GLY A 99 -21.62 22.87 -4.13
C GLY A 99 -22.72 21.89 -3.68
N GLY A 100 -23.24 21.07 -4.59
CA GLY A 100 -24.17 19.98 -4.31
C GLY A 100 -23.47 18.64 -4.06
N GLY A 101 -22.14 18.60 -4.09
CA GLY A 101 -21.35 17.41 -3.86
C GLY A 101 -21.21 16.50 -5.10
N ALA A 102 -21.70 16.90 -6.27
CA ALA A 102 -21.61 16.11 -7.49
C ALA A 102 -20.37 16.50 -8.32
N GLY A 103 -19.72 15.52 -8.92
CA GLY A 103 -18.56 15.74 -9.78
C GLY A 103 -17.93 14.45 -10.25
N SER A 104 -16.61 14.41 -10.32
CA SER A 104 -15.89 13.22 -10.81
C SER A 104 -14.50 13.06 -10.18
N THR A 105 -13.98 11.85 -10.26
CA THR A 105 -12.56 11.54 -10.08
C THR A 105 -11.83 11.55 -11.44
N SER A 106 -10.51 11.67 -11.40
CA SER A 106 -9.61 11.45 -12.52
C SER A 106 -8.42 10.64 -12.00
N ILE A 107 -8.46 9.33 -12.24
CA ILE A 107 -7.49 8.34 -11.76
C ILE A 107 -6.35 8.25 -12.76
N THR A 108 -5.14 8.56 -12.31
CA THR A 108 -3.93 8.61 -13.15
C THR A 108 -3.03 7.40 -12.97
N ALA A 109 -3.14 6.70 -11.83
CA ALA A 109 -2.42 5.46 -11.60
C ALA A 109 -3.17 4.53 -10.64
N THR A 110 -3.00 3.24 -10.88
CA THR A 110 -3.48 2.17 -10.02
C THR A 110 -2.33 1.27 -9.60
N TYR A 111 -2.36 0.78 -8.37
CA TYR A 111 -1.36 -0.08 -7.79
C TYR A 111 -2.01 -1.36 -7.28
N ARG A 112 -1.27 -2.46 -7.36
CA ARG A 112 -1.70 -3.75 -6.83
C ARG A 112 -0.53 -4.49 -6.22
N PHE A 113 -0.75 -5.04 -5.04
CA PHE A 113 0.11 -6.01 -4.38
C PHE A 113 -0.74 -7.20 -3.98
N LEU A 114 -0.32 -8.41 -4.36
CA LEU A 114 -0.97 -9.65 -3.94
C LEU A 114 -0.09 -10.34 -2.90
N PHE A 115 -0.68 -10.67 -1.75
CA PHE A 115 0.00 -11.46 -0.74
C PHE A 115 0.12 -12.92 -1.21
N GLN A 116 1.35 -13.38 -1.40
CA GLN A 116 1.66 -14.70 -1.98
C GLN A 116 2.68 -15.46 -1.13
N PRO A 117 2.39 -15.72 0.16
CA PRO A 117 3.35 -16.29 1.11
C PRO A 117 3.86 -17.67 0.68
N ASP A 118 3.02 -18.45 0.00
CA ASP A 118 3.33 -19.79 -0.51
C ASP A 118 4.27 -19.81 -1.72
N ARG A 119 4.54 -18.65 -2.31
CA ARG A 119 5.47 -18.50 -3.44
C ARG A 119 6.78 -17.92 -2.95
N GLY A 120 7.91 -18.44 -3.43
CA GLY A 120 9.21 -17.80 -3.20
C GLY A 120 9.34 -16.48 -3.98
N PRO A 121 10.30 -15.60 -3.63
CA PRO A 121 10.43 -14.26 -4.25
C PRO A 121 10.59 -14.26 -5.77
N LEU A 122 11.14 -15.33 -6.35
CA LEU A 122 11.32 -15.51 -7.80
C LEU A 122 10.02 -15.84 -8.56
N GLN A 123 8.97 -16.25 -7.86
CA GLN A 123 7.69 -16.70 -8.42
C GLN A 123 6.53 -15.74 -8.10
N ARG A 124 6.80 -14.74 -7.27
CA ARG A 124 5.84 -13.71 -6.89
C ARG A 124 5.77 -12.64 -7.97
N GLU A 125 4.59 -12.06 -8.10
CA GLU A 125 4.41 -10.89 -8.96
C GLU A 125 5.07 -9.65 -8.37
N GLY A 126 4.99 -9.53 -7.04
CA GLY A 126 5.37 -8.32 -6.32
C GLY A 126 4.38 -7.18 -6.55
N ALA A 127 4.69 -6.00 -6.04
CA ALA A 127 3.86 -4.82 -6.24
C ALA A 127 3.98 -4.29 -7.68
N VAL A 128 2.85 -3.99 -8.31
CA VAL A 128 2.77 -3.52 -9.69
C VAL A 128 2.00 -2.21 -9.76
N ARG A 129 2.44 -1.35 -10.68
CA ARG A 129 1.82 -0.06 -10.97
C ARG A 129 1.39 0.01 -12.43
N PHE A 130 0.19 0.53 -12.68
CA PHE A 130 -0.34 0.82 -14.00
C PHE A 130 -0.67 2.31 -14.11
N ASP A 131 -0.07 2.98 -15.09
CA ASP A 131 -0.42 4.37 -15.42
C ASP A 131 -1.62 4.39 -16.35
N GLN A 132 -2.52 5.34 -16.12
CA GLN A 132 -3.73 5.54 -16.89
C GLN A 132 -3.52 6.73 -17.84
N ASP A 133 -3.38 6.44 -19.12
CA ASP A 133 -3.27 7.44 -20.18
C ASP A 133 -4.21 7.07 -21.35
N PRO A 134 -5.38 7.74 -21.48
CA PRO A 134 -5.85 8.85 -20.66
C PRO A 134 -6.27 8.42 -19.24
N PRO A 135 -6.35 9.36 -18.26
CA PRO A 135 -6.87 9.07 -16.92
C PRO A 135 -8.29 8.50 -16.94
N ILE A 136 -8.59 7.57 -16.03
CA ILE A 136 -9.94 7.01 -15.86
C ILE A 136 -10.80 8.04 -15.13
N THR A 137 -11.95 8.39 -15.69
CA THR A 137 -12.92 9.30 -15.06
C THR A 137 -14.06 8.47 -14.48
N GLN A 138 -14.40 8.69 -13.21
CA GLN A 138 -15.55 8.05 -12.55
C GLN A 138 -16.48 9.13 -12.01
N ASP A 139 -17.79 8.91 -12.09
CA ASP A 139 -18.77 9.77 -11.45
C ASP A 139 -18.59 9.72 -9.94
N LEU A 140 -18.70 10.88 -9.30
CA LEU A 140 -18.46 11.04 -7.87
C LEU A 140 -19.58 11.86 -7.23
N ARG A 141 -20.10 11.39 -6.11
CA ARG A 141 -20.84 12.22 -5.16
C ARG A 141 -20.21 12.16 -3.78
N ILE A 142 -20.06 13.31 -3.15
CA ILE A 142 -19.59 13.44 -1.77
C ILE A 142 -20.59 14.24 -0.97
N GLY A 143 -20.97 13.74 0.20
CA GLY A 143 -21.84 14.41 1.14
C GLY A 143 -21.49 14.04 2.58
N MET A 144 -22.27 14.56 3.52
CA MET A 144 -22.15 14.22 4.93
C MET A 144 -23.49 13.67 5.42
N ASP A 145 -23.44 12.58 6.15
CA ASP A 145 -24.55 12.09 6.98
C ASP A 145 -24.10 12.11 8.44
N ALA A 146 -24.62 13.09 9.19
CA ALA A 146 -24.12 13.46 10.50
C ALA A 146 -22.59 13.66 10.49
N ALA A 147 -21.84 12.78 11.16
CA ALA A 147 -20.38 12.82 11.24
C ALA A 147 -19.67 11.91 10.23
N GLN A 148 -20.42 11.12 9.46
CA GLN A 148 -19.89 10.20 8.46
C GLN A 148 -19.84 10.87 7.09
N LEU A 149 -18.79 10.56 6.33
CA LEU A 149 -18.69 10.94 4.94
C LEU A 149 -19.48 9.95 4.11
N THR A 150 -20.41 10.45 3.29
CA THR A 150 -21.07 9.65 2.26
C THR A 150 -20.33 9.85 0.95
N ILE A 151 -19.80 8.78 0.36
CA ILE A 151 -19.16 8.82 -0.95
C ILE A 151 -19.85 7.82 -1.89
N ASP A 152 -20.18 8.26 -3.09
CA ASP A 152 -20.66 7.43 -4.18
C ASP A 152 -19.63 7.55 -5.31
N VAL A 153 -18.98 6.45 -5.65
CA VAL A 153 -18.07 6.37 -6.80
C VAL A 153 -18.65 5.36 -7.76
N ASP A 154 -18.97 5.82 -8.97
CA ASP A 154 -19.53 5.00 -10.06
C ASP A 154 -20.79 4.19 -9.67
N GLY A 155 -21.66 4.76 -8.83
CA GLY A 155 -22.92 4.16 -8.39
C GLY A 155 -22.81 3.31 -7.11
N GLU A 156 -21.61 3.17 -6.54
CA GLU A 156 -21.40 2.47 -5.27
C GLU A 156 -21.36 3.45 -4.11
N ALA A 157 -22.47 3.58 -3.39
CA ALA A 157 -22.55 4.40 -2.19
C ALA A 157 -21.85 3.74 -0.99
N ARG A 158 -21.23 4.58 -0.15
CA ARG A 158 -20.45 4.17 1.03
C ARG A 158 -20.64 5.17 2.16
N HIS A 159 -20.66 4.67 3.39
CA HIS A 159 -20.57 5.48 4.61
C HIS A 159 -19.21 5.26 5.26
N LEU A 160 -18.48 6.34 5.52
CA LEU A 160 -17.10 6.27 6.01
C LEU A 160 -16.95 7.01 7.35
N THR A 161 -16.11 6.46 8.21
CA THR A 161 -15.73 7.03 9.50
C THR A 161 -14.41 7.80 9.35
N ALA A 162 -14.33 9.00 9.90
CA ALA A 162 -13.10 9.80 9.87
C ALA A 162 -12.00 9.14 10.71
N LEU A 163 -10.75 9.18 10.24
CA LEU A 163 -9.60 8.61 10.97
C LEU A 163 -9.47 9.13 12.42
N PRO A 164 -9.67 10.44 12.73
CA PRO A 164 -9.65 10.90 14.11
C PRO A 164 -10.67 10.20 15.03
N GLU A 165 -11.84 9.83 14.50
CA GLU A 165 -12.85 9.08 15.26
C GLU A 165 -12.43 7.63 15.49
N VAL A 166 -11.68 7.03 14.57
CA VAL A 166 -11.06 5.70 14.78
C VAL A 166 -9.99 5.80 15.87
N ILE A 167 -9.10 6.78 15.78
CA ILE A 167 -8.01 6.99 16.76
C ILE A 167 -8.57 7.21 18.17
N ARG A 168 -9.68 7.96 18.30
CA ARG A 168 -10.37 8.19 19.57
C ARG A 168 -10.79 6.91 20.29
N ARG A 169 -11.05 5.82 19.56
CA ARG A 169 -11.54 4.55 20.11
C ARG A 169 -10.42 3.62 20.56
N LEU A 170 -9.16 3.92 20.22
CA LEU A 170 -8.02 3.06 20.53
C LEU A 170 -7.73 3.10 22.04
N GLN A 171 -7.36 1.94 22.59
CA GLN A 171 -7.05 1.74 24.01
C GLN A 171 -5.58 1.32 24.18
N PRO A 172 -4.62 2.26 24.05
CA PRO A 172 -3.20 1.93 23.89
C PRO A 172 -2.58 1.18 25.08
N ASP A 173 -3.20 1.25 26.26
CA ASP A 173 -2.79 0.64 27.51
C ASP A 173 -3.30 -0.81 27.69
N THR A 174 -3.84 -1.42 26.63
CA THR A 174 -4.37 -2.79 26.66
C THR A 174 -3.79 -3.64 25.54
N GLN A 175 -3.72 -4.97 25.76
CA GLN A 175 -3.30 -5.91 24.70
C GLN A 175 -4.18 -5.77 23.44
N ALA A 176 -5.50 -5.74 23.61
CA ALA A 176 -6.43 -5.63 22.49
C ALA A 176 -6.26 -4.30 21.73
N GLY A 177 -6.06 -3.20 22.44
CA GLY A 177 -5.82 -1.91 21.81
C GLY A 177 -4.45 -1.82 21.14
N ALA A 178 -3.40 -2.44 21.69
CA ALA A 178 -2.10 -2.56 21.01
C ALA A 178 -2.23 -3.33 19.69
N GLU A 179 -3.00 -4.42 19.66
CA GLU A 179 -3.30 -5.14 18.41
C GLU A 179 -4.10 -4.29 17.42
N ASP A 180 -5.11 -3.55 17.87
CA ASP A 180 -5.91 -2.69 17.00
C ASP A 180 -5.08 -1.52 16.43
N ILE A 181 -4.17 -0.93 17.23
CA ILE A 181 -3.20 0.06 16.75
C ILE A 181 -2.27 -0.58 15.72
N PHE A 182 -1.74 -1.78 15.99
CA PHE A 182 -0.89 -2.52 15.07
C PHE A 182 -1.55 -2.73 13.69
N ARG A 183 -2.81 -3.17 13.68
CA ARG A 183 -3.59 -3.34 12.44
C ARG A 183 -3.73 -2.02 11.68
N LEU A 184 -4.07 -0.94 12.38
CA LEU A 184 -4.22 0.40 11.78
C LEU A 184 -2.92 0.93 11.18
N VAL A 185 -1.80 0.83 11.90
CA VAL A 185 -0.52 1.36 11.41
C VAL A 185 0.08 0.50 10.29
N ASN A 186 -0.20 -0.81 10.27
CA ASN A 186 0.24 -1.68 9.17
C ASN A 186 -0.50 -1.43 7.86
N ILE A 187 -1.75 -0.95 7.89
CA ILE A 187 -2.42 -0.46 6.67
C ILE A 187 -1.55 0.60 5.98
N MET A 188 -1.03 1.57 6.75
CA MET A 188 -0.14 2.60 6.23
C MET A 188 1.13 1.98 5.62
N PHE A 189 1.72 1.02 6.31
CA PHE A 189 2.91 0.29 5.85
C PHE A 189 2.66 -0.43 4.51
N TYR A 190 1.56 -1.17 4.37
CA TYR A 190 1.22 -1.88 3.13
C TYR A 190 0.89 -0.94 1.98
N MET A 191 0.25 0.19 2.24
CA MET A 191 0.03 1.22 1.24
C MET A 191 1.35 1.77 0.69
N SER A 192 2.33 2.06 1.56
CA SER A 192 3.66 2.54 1.12
C SER A 192 4.41 1.46 0.32
N GLN A 193 4.37 0.20 0.77
CA GLN A 193 5.03 -0.91 0.10
C GLN A 193 4.44 -1.22 -1.28
N THR A 194 3.12 -1.11 -1.43
CA THR A 194 2.42 -1.32 -2.70
C THR A 194 2.83 -0.32 -3.79
N ARG A 195 3.42 0.82 -3.40
CA ARG A 195 3.98 1.81 -4.33
C ARG A 195 5.41 1.53 -4.76
N VAL A 196 6.11 0.62 -4.07
CA VAL A 196 7.46 0.21 -4.41
C VAL A 196 7.39 -0.92 -5.44
N GLN A 197 7.64 -0.60 -6.71
CA GLN A 197 7.54 -1.56 -7.79
C GLN A 197 8.42 -2.81 -7.55
N GLY A 198 7.81 -3.99 -7.65
CA GLY A 198 8.47 -5.26 -7.39
C GLY A 198 8.62 -5.63 -5.92
N PHE A 199 8.06 -4.84 -4.99
CA PHE A 199 8.06 -5.15 -3.56
C PHE A 199 7.56 -6.57 -3.28
N GLY A 200 8.24 -7.28 -2.36
CA GLY A 200 7.95 -8.68 -2.03
C GLY A 200 8.41 -9.70 -3.08
N ALA A 201 9.03 -9.27 -4.17
CA ALA A 201 9.54 -10.12 -5.25
C ALA A 201 10.96 -9.70 -5.70
N THR A 202 11.53 -10.39 -6.69
CA THR A 202 12.86 -10.04 -7.23
C THR A 202 12.91 -8.68 -7.92
N GLY A 203 11.77 -8.08 -8.25
CA GLY A 203 11.71 -6.73 -8.81
C GLY A 203 12.37 -5.67 -7.91
N MET A 204 12.40 -5.90 -6.58
CA MET A 204 13.14 -5.06 -5.62
C MET A 204 14.62 -4.87 -5.96
N THR A 205 15.23 -5.77 -6.74
CA THR A 205 16.64 -5.62 -7.15
C THR A 205 16.91 -4.42 -8.05
N MET A 206 15.87 -3.75 -8.57
CA MET A 206 16.02 -2.47 -9.26
C MET A 206 16.47 -1.32 -8.33
N TYR A 207 16.31 -1.46 -7.02
CA TYR A 207 16.66 -0.45 -6.02
C TYR A 207 18.09 -0.59 -5.46
N ILE A 208 19.01 -1.19 -6.23
CA ILE A 208 20.45 -1.18 -5.90
C ILE A 208 21.05 0.22 -5.83
N THR A 209 20.44 1.15 -6.57
CA THR A 209 20.62 2.58 -6.33
C THR A 209 19.44 3.03 -5.46
N PRO A 210 19.69 3.54 -4.24
CA PRO A 210 18.63 3.98 -3.34
C PRO A 210 17.68 4.94 -4.03
N SER A 211 16.38 4.75 -3.81
CA SER A 211 15.32 5.60 -4.35
C SER A 211 14.46 6.15 -3.24
N ASP A 212 14.09 7.41 -3.37
CA ASP A 212 13.22 8.11 -2.42
C ASP A 212 11.80 8.19 -3.00
N PHE A 213 10.82 8.07 -2.12
CA PHE A 213 9.40 8.11 -2.41
C PHE A 213 8.73 9.09 -1.44
N ASN A 214 7.67 9.77 -1.87
CA ASN A 214 6.90 10.70 -1.08
C ASN A 214 5.76 9.98 -0.34
N GLY A 215 5.34 10.51 0.81
CA GLY A 215 4.06 10.11 1.40
C GLY A 215 2.87 10.69 0.65
N ILE A 216 1.73 10.03 0.72
CA ILE A 216 0.46 10.50 0.14
C ILE A 216 0.10 11.87 0.69
N VAL A 217 0.24 12.07 2.00
CA VAL A 217 -0.02 13.36 2.66
C VAL A 217 1.26 14.18 2.73
N SER A 218 2.31 13.63 3.32
CA SER A 218 3.60 14.32 3.52
C SER A 218 4.74 13.37 3.86
N GLY A 219 5.95 13.92 3.99
CA GLY A 219 7.15 13.16 4.36
C GLY A 219 7.66 12.30 3.21
N THR A 220 8.69 11.50 3.50
CA THR A 220 9.33 10.64 2.50
C THR A 220 9.75 9.31 3.12
N TYR A 221 10.02 8.34 2.26
CA TYR A 221 10.70 7.11 2.64
C TYR A 221 11.69 6.71 1.55
N ARG A 222 12.78 6.06 1.97
CA ARG A 222 13.85 5.58 1.12
C ARG A 222 13.82 4.06 1.05
N VAL A 223 13.99 3.54 -0.16
CA VAL A 223 14.20 2.11 -0.42
C VAL A 223 15.60 1.93 -0.96
N ALA A 224 16.39 1.07 -0.30
CA ALA A 224 17.69 0.65 -0.78
C ALA A 224 17.85 -0.87 -0.69
N VAL A 225 18.38 -1.47 -1.74
CA VAL A 225 18.63 -2.92 -1.79
C VAL A 225 20.12 -3.18 -2.02
N GLN A 226 20.69 -4.04 -1.19
CA GLN A 226 22.08 -4.46 -1.28
C GLN A 226 22.13 -5.90 -1.81
N GLY A 227 22.92 -6.14 -2.86
CA GLY A 227 23.03 -7.44 -3.52
C GLY A 227 24.24 -8.28 -3.07
N GLY A 228 24.21 -9.57 -3.42
CA GLY A 228 25.29 -10.53 -3.14
C GLY A 228 24.76 -11.96 -2.98
N LEU A 229 25.42 -12.77 -2.15
CA LEU A 229 24.90 -14.09 -1.71
C LEU A 229 23.75 -13.96 -0.67
N ARG A 230 23.56 -12.76 -0.14
CA ARG A 230 22.41 -12.34 0.68
C ARG A 230 21.88 -11.04 0.09
N ILE A 231 20.57 -10.84 0.21
CA ILE A 231 19.90 -9.62 -0.22
C ILE A 231 19.54 -8.84 1.04
N GLY A 232 20.09 -7.64 1.16
CA GLY A 232 19.70 -6.67 2.17
C GLY A 232 18.66 -5.71 1.62
N ALA A 233 17.61 -5.43 2.38
CA ALA A 233 16.65 -4.39 2.08
C ALA A 233 16.56 -3.43 3.26
N ASP A 234 16.81 -2.16 2.98
CA ASP A 234 16.70 -1.04 3.92
C ASP A 234 15.51 -0.17 3.51
N LEU A 235 14.54 -0.06 4.41
CA LEU A 235 13.41 0.86 4.31
C LEU A 235 13.55 1.90 5.42
N THR A 236 13.73 3.17 5.05
CA THR A 236 13.86 4.28 6.02
C THR A 236 12.73 5.28 5.84
N TYR A 237 12.05 5.63 6.91
CA TYR A 237 10.90 6.52 6.94
C TYR A 237 11.23 7.83 7.65
N PHE A 238 10.86 8.96 7.03
CA PHE A 238 11.13 10.30 7.52
C PHE A 238 9.85 11.13 7.58
N ALA A 239 9.28 11.23 8.78
CA ALA A 239 8.00 11.88 9.05
C ALA A 239 6.93 11.52 8.01
N LEU A 240 6.94 10.27 7.56
CA LEU A 240 6.07 9.81 6.48
C LEU A 240 4.63 9.89 6.96
N ARG A 241 3.74 10.42 6.12
CA ARG A 241 2.30 10.38 6.32
C ARG A 241 1.65 9.93 5.03
N ASP A 242 1.20 8.67 5.02
CA ASP A 242 0.29 8.17 4.00
C ASP A 242 -1.18 8.36 4.42
N LEU A 243 -1.43 8.49 5.73
CA LEU A 243 -2.70 8.83 6.35
C LEU A 243 -2.59 10.18 7.09
N THR A 244 -3.66 10.97 7.16
CA THR A 244 -3.60 12.37 7.63
C THR A 244 -3.07 12.49 9.07
N ASP A 245 -3.53 11.65 9.98
CA ASP A 245 -3.30 11.77 11.42
C ASP A 245 -2.29 10.75 11.97
N ILE A 246 -1.54 10.06 11.10
CA ILE A 246 -0.54 9.07 11.48
C ILE A 246 0.79 9.41 10.80
N GLN A 247 1.80 9.65 11.62
CA GLN A 247 3.17 9.79 11.19
C GLN A 247 3.96 8.51 11.44
N MET A 248 4.89 8.19 10.54
CA MET A 248 5.79 7.04 10.61
C MET A 248 7.24 7.50 10.46
N ASP A 249 8.09 7.01 11.36
CA ASP A 249 9.52 7.30 11.42
C ASP A 249 10.31 6.04 11.76
N GLY A 250 11.54 5.96 11.29
CA GLY A 250 12.47 4.90 11.69
C GLY A 250 12.94 4.05 10.52
N ASN A 251 13.47 2.88 10.84
CA ASN A 251 14.12 2.00 9.89
C ASN A 251 13.56 0.59 10.01
N GLN A 252 13.52 -0.10 8.89
CA GLN A 252 13.44 -1.55 8.86
C GLN A 252 14.59 -2.07 8.00
N HIS A 253 15.41 -2.93 8.61
CA HIS A 253 16.45 -3.66 7.91
C HIS A 253 16.04 -5.12 7.78
N THR A 254 16.16 -5.68 6.59
CA THR A 254 15.84 -7.08 6.32
C THR A 254 16.98 -7.73 5.56
N MET A 255 17.47 -8.86 6.05
CA MET A 255 18.57 -9.61 5.43
C MET A 255 18.12 -11.02 5.09
N ILE A 256 17.86 -11.30 3.82
CA ILE A 256 17.36 -12.59 3.35
C ILE A 256 18.41 -13.36 2.55
N ASP A 257 18.34 -14.69 2.62
CA ASP A 257 19.02 -15.57 1.68
C ASP A 257 18.33 -15.59 0.30
N LEU A 258 18.86 -16.37 -0.65
CA LEU A 258 18.27 -16.50 -1.99
C LEU A 258 16.89 -17.20 -1.99
N GLY A 259 16.52 -17.87 -0.90
CA GLY A 259 15.19 -18.44 -0.67
C GLY A 259 14.20 -17.43 -0.09
N GLY A 260 14.67 -16.23 0.28
CA GLY A 260 13.83 -15.20 0.90
C GLY A 260 13.73 -15.31 2.42
N ASN A 261 14.55 -16.12 3.07
CA ASN A 261 14.46 -16.33 4.51
C ASN A 261 15.54 -15.55 5.26
N GLY A 262 15.18 -14.95 6.39
CA GLY A 262 16.14 -14.29 7.25
C GLY A 262 15.54 -13.32 8.27
N PRO A 263 16.38 -12.71 9.10
CA PRO A 263 15.93 -11.80 10.12
C PRO A 263 15.51 -10.45 9.52
N THR A 264 14.62 -9.78 10.25
CA THR A 264 14.48 -8.33 10.19
C THR A 264 14.90 -7.72 11.53
N SER A 265 15.27 -6.45 11.53
CA SER A 265 15.73 -5.72 12.71
C SER A 265 15.41 -4.25 12.57
N GLU A 266 15.82 -3.46 13.58
CA GLU A 266 15.48 -2.05 13.77
C GLU A 266 14.04 -1.85 14.27
N MET A 267 13.61 -0.59 14.31
CA MET A 267 12.30 -0.21 14.83
C MET A 267 11.65 0.86 13.97
N ILE A 268 10.33 0.82 13.94
CA ILE A 268 9.50 1.87 13.35
C ILE A 268 8.60 2.44 14.44
N THR A 269 8.60 3.76 14.57
CA THR A 269 7.75 4.50 15.48
C THR A 269 6.64 5.21 14.71
N PHE A 270 5.43 5.09 15.21
CA PHE A 270 4.25 5.77 14.75
C PHE A 270 3.81 6.79 15.80
N THR A 271 3.34 7.94 15.31
CA THR A 271 2.71 8.97 16.14
C THR A 271 1.32 9.22 15.60
N LEU A 272 0.29 8.91 16.40
CA LEU A 272 -1.12 9.06 16.04
C LEU A 272 -1.69 10.30 16.74
N ASP A 273 -2.11 11.28 15.95
CA ASP A 273 -2.65 12.55 16.44
C ASP A 273 -4.05 12.34 17.04
N HIS A 274 -4.11 12.17 18.37
CA HIS A 274 -5.35 11.86 19.06
C HIS A 274 -6.19 13.12 19.31
N PRO A 275 -7.48 13.15 18.88
CA PRO A 275 -8.26 14.38 18.84
C PRO A 275 -8.60 14.96 20.22
N ASP A 276 -8.67 14.12 21.25
CA ASP A 276 -9.08 14.52 22.61
C ASP A 276 -7.91 14.54 23.62
N ARG A 277 -6.67 14.27 23.17
CA ARG A 277 -5.47 14.28 24.03
C ARG A 277 -4.58 15.47 23.67
N SER A 278 -3.84 15.98 24.66
CA SER A 278 -2.82 17.02 24.43
C SER A 278 -1.52 16.48 23.85
N THR A 279 -1.32 15.16 23.90
CA THR A 279 -0.18 14.46 23.31
C THR A 279 -0.69 13.35 22.39
N PRO A 280 0.04 13.05 21.30
CA PRO A 280 -0.30 11.93 20.44
C PRO A 280 -0.13 10.59 21.17
N ILE A 281 -0.71 9.53 20.61
CA ILE A 281 -0.34 8.15 20.97
C ILE A 281 0.98 7.84 20.25
N THR A 282 1.98 7.37 20.98
CA THR A 282 3.23 6.87 20.41
C THR A 282 3.19 5.34 20.37
N TYR A 283 3.52 4.75 19.23
CA TYR A 283 3.50 3.31 19.05
C TYR A 283 4.76 2.85 18.31
N THR A 284 5.58 2.00 18.90
CA THR A 284 6.83 1.52 18.29
C THR A 284 6.80 0.03 18.07
N ILE A 285 7.16 -0.42 16.87
CA ILE A 285 7.33 -1.84 16.53
C ILE A 285 8.83 -2.14 16.52
N PHE A 286 9.25 -3.14 17.30
CA PHE A 286 10.61 -3.69 17.28
C PHE A 286 10.61 -4.97 16.45
N TYR A 287 11.48 -5.01 15.43
CA TYR A 287 11.49 -6.10 14.46
C TYR A 287 12.48 -7.22 14.81
N ASP A 288 13.29 -7.08 15.86
CA ASP A 288 14.37 -8.02 16.21
C ASP A 288 13.93 -9.48 16.44
N GLU A 289 12.65 -9.68 16.79
CA GLU A 289 12.07 -11.01 17.02
C GLU A 289 11.25 -11.55 15.84
N LEU A 290 11.12 -10.78 14.75
CA LEU A 290 10.39 -11.19 13.56
C LEU A 290 11.33 -11.87 12.56
N ILE A 291 10.85 -12.99 12.00
CA ILE A 291 11.56 -13.71 10.94
C ILE A 291 10.77 -13.60 9.64
N VAL A 292 11.50 -13.26 8.58
CA VAL A 292 11.01 -13.29 7.21
C VAL A 292 11.14 -14.71 6.68
N VAL A 293 10.03 -15.27 6.19
CA VAL A 293 9.93 -16.58 5.55
C VAL A 293 9.44 -16.39 4.11
N ASN A 294 10.16 -16.95 3.15
CA ASN A 294 9.90 -16.80 1.71
C ASN A 294 9.79 -15.33 1.23
N GLY A 295 10.36 -14.36 1.94
CA GLY A 295 10.28 -12.94 1.60
C GLY A 295 9.02 -12.24 2.11
N ALA A 296 8.32 -12.81 3.09
CA ALA A 296 7.22 -12.18 3.82
C ALA A 296 7.40 -12.41 5.34
N ALA A 297 6.76 -11.61 6.19
CA ALA A 297 6.67 -11.96 7.61
C ALA A 297 6.02 -13.35 7.76
N GLY A 298 6.63 -14.25 8.53
CA GLY A 298 6.15 -15.63 8.58
C GLY A 298 6.47 -16.43 9.83
N ASP A 299 7.25 -15.87 10.78
CA ASP A 299 7.47 -16.49 12.08
C ASP A 299 7.94 -15.44 13.10
N GLY A 300 7.92 -15.81 14.39
CA GLY A 300 8.37 -14.97 15.50
C GLY A 300 7.26 -14.14 16.13
N GLN A 301 7.63 -13.01 16.73
CA GLN A 301 6.67 -12.12 17.40
C GLN A 301 7.01 -10.66 17.12
N TYR A 302 5.98 -9.82 17.13
CA TYR A 302 6.16 -8.38 17.16
C TYR A 302 6.18 -7.93 18.61
N VAL A 303 7.33 -7.43 19.05
CA VAL A 303 7.42 -6.70 20.31
C VAL A 303 7.06 -5.25 20.02
N VAL A 304 6.16 -4.69 20.80
CA VAL A 304 5.66 -3.33 20.59
C VAL A 304 5.65 -2.53 21.88
N ASP A 305 5.95 -1.24 21.78
CA ASP A 305 5.71 -0.24 22.82
C ASP A 305 4.49 0.58 22.41
N SER A 306 3.42 0.51 23.18
CA SER A 306 2.18 1.25 22.98
C SER A 306 1.99 2.24 24.12
N ASP A 307 2.25 3.52 23.83
CA ASP A 307 2.13 4.65 24.75
C ASP A 307 2.92 4.49 26.06
N GLY A 308 4.05 3.77 26.00
CA GLY A 308 4.96 3.50 27.13
C GLY A 308 4.84 2.10 27.72
N ASP A 309 3.82 1.32 27.32
CA ASP A 309 3.59 -0.05 27.78
C ASP A 309 4.03 -1.09 26.74
N MET A 310 4.73 -2.13 27.18
CA MET A 310 5.25 -3.18 26.30
C MET A 310 4.26 -4.32 26.11
N PHE A 311 4.04 -4.72 24.86
CA PHE A 311 3.21 -5.86 24.47
C PHE A 311 3.95 -6.79 23.50
N THR A 312 3.49 -8.03 23.44
CA THR A 312 3.96 -9.03 22.47
C THR A 312 2.77 -9.48 21.64
N LEU A 313 2.88 -9.31 20.32
CA LEU A 313 1.85 -9.65 19.37
C LEU A 313 2.33 -10.80 18.50
N ASP A 314 1.48 -11.79 18.26
CA ASP A 314 1.83 -12.90 17.39
C ASP A 314 1.95 -12.46 15.93
N TRP A 315 2.92 -13.02 15.20
CA TRP A 315 3.15 -12.69 13.79
C TRP A 315 1.93 -12.83 12.86
N PRO A 316 0.96 -13.76 13.07
CA PRO A 316 -0.23 -13.86 12.21
C PRO A 316 -1.12 -12.62 12.27
N ILE A 317 -0.95 -11.74 13.26
CA ILE A 317 -1.69 -10.47 13.33
C ILE A 317 -1.34 -9.58 12.14
N ALA A 318 -0.11 -9.65 11.61
CA ALA A 318 0.25 -8.98 10.36
C ALA A 318 -0.41 -9.59 9.11
N GLN A 319 -1.07 -10.74 9.23
CA GLN A 319 -1.91 -11.33 8.19
C GLN A 319 -3.40 -11.11 8.44
N ASP A 320 -3.78 -10.38 9.50
CA ASP A 320 -5.15 -10.02 9.83
C ASP A 320 -5.21 -8.53 10.19
N VAL A 321 -4.98 -7.67 9.18
CA VAL A 321 -4.98 -6.20 9.35
C VAL A 321 -6.36 -5.57 9.28
N HIS A 322 -7.40 -6.37 9.52
CA HIS A 322 -8.78 -5.94 9.41
C HIS A 322 -9.25 -5.13 10.63
N LEU A 323 -9.84 -3.95 10.42
CA LEU A 323 -10.22 -3.02 11.49
C LEU A 323 -11.62 -3.25 12.13
N ARG A 324 -12.21 -4.43 11.97
CA ARG A 324 -13.59 -4.76 12.47
C ARG A 324 -13.84 -4.50 13.97
N ASN A 325 -12.79 -4.47 14.79
CA ASN A 325 -12.92 -4.23 16.22
C ASN A 325 -13.13 -2.74 16.53
N VAL A 326 -12.59 -1.86 15.69
CA VAL A 326 -12.61 -0.40 15.87
C VAL A 326 -13.57 0.31 14.90
N LEU A 327 -13.83 -0.32 13.75
CA LEU A 327 -14.79 0.10 12.75
C LEU A 327 -15.91 -0.95 12.66
N PRO A 328 -17.19 -0.53 12.67
CA PRO A 328 -18.25 -1.46 12.28
C PRO A 328 -18.03 -1.92 10.84
N VAL A 329 -18.35 -3.18 10.56
CA VAL A 329 -18.45 -3.68 9.18
C VAL A 329 -19.57 -2.89 8.52
N GLY A 330 -19.24 -2.21 7.42
CA GLY A 330 -20.16 -1.37 6.67
C GLY A 330 -21.28 -2.21 6.06
N GLU A 331 -22.51 -1.73 6.19
CA GLU A 331 -23.67 -2.22 5.43
C GLU A 331 -23.63 -1.73 3.97
#